data_AF-A0AAU7AH75-F1
#
_entry.id   AF-A0AAU7AH75-F1
#
_cell.length_a   1.000
_cell.length_b   1.000
_cell.length_c   1.000
_cell.angle_alpha   90.00
_cell.angle_beta   90.00
_cell.angle_gamma   90.00
#
_symmetry.space_group_name_H-M   'P 1'
#
loop_
_entity.id
_entity.type
_entity.pdbx_description
1 polymer ?
#
loop_
_entity_poly.entity_id
_entity_poly.type
_entity_poly.pdbx_seq_one_letter_code
_entity_poly.pdbx_strand_id
1 'polypeptide(L)'
;MENLGDLLMNWVPYEEVVRRQVDEHDIDNLRQFYHEDFIYLRETEMLSFEDVGQHIIDDFVSGKFISKNRKTLHEDECSSTFEHDVTAIEPHRGIVAGDTYRVRNIIQKKDGLFWRQNIYGIKKISPSEMERGTKKIARINMVDFSSEEDMAIRLADYEAKAQSIFTDAEILMTVKVSATSALTISIYPDEVSAEASLALRDQHFKEHKDKQTGWHLEGELGMFFLKETSDLRS
;
A
#
# COMPACT_ATOMS: atom_id res chain seq x y z
N MET A 1 38.71 -13.20 -16.33
CA MET A 1 38.05 -11.88 -16.48
C MET A 1 36.71 -12.17 -17.11
N GLU A 2 35.76 -12.54 -16.27
CA GLU A 2 34.38 -12.77 -16.68
C GLU A 2 33.67 -11.42 -16.74
N ASN A 3 32.83 -11.31 -17.75
CA ASN A 3 32.23 -10.10 -18.28
C ASN A 3 31.26 -9.49 -17.25
N LEU A 4 31.54 -8.27 -16.79
CA LEU A 4 30.66 -7.44 -15.93
C LEU A 4 29.41 -6.92 -16.69
N GLY A 5 29.05 -7.54 -17.81
CA GLY A 5 27.99 -7.13 -18.74
C GLY A 5 26.68 -7.90 -18.61
N ASP A 6 26.59 -8.94 -17.76
CA ASP A 6 25.40 -9.79 -17.62
C ASP A 6 24.82 -9.84 -16.19
N LEU A 7 25.07 -8.82 -15.36
CA LEU A 7 24.21 -8.54 -14.21
C LEU A 7 22.91 -7.92 -14.74
N LEU A 8 22.02 -8.78 -15.24
CA LEU A 8 20.58 -8.52 -15.13
C LEU A 8 20.34 -8.04 -13.70
N MET A 9 19.87 -6.79 -13.56
CA MET A 9 19.42 -6.22 -12.28
C MET A 9 18.43 -7.20 -11.65
N ASN A 10 18.92 -8.07 -10.77
CA ASN A 10 18.12 -9.08 -10.09
C ASN A 10 17.29 -8.34 -9.05
N TRP A 11 16.16 -7.75 -9.44
CA TRP A 11 15.19 -7.29 -8.46
C TRP A 11 14.77 -8.50 -7.63
N VAL A 12 14.71 -8.34 -6.31
CA VAL A 12 14.24 -9.38 -5.40
C VAL A 12 12.75 -9.21 -5.14
N PRO A 13 11.92 -10.24 -5.34
CA PRO A 13 10.50 -10.18 -4.98
C PRO A 13 10.35 -9.81 -3.50
N TYR A 14 9.41 -8.92 -3.16
CA TYR A 14 9.28 -8.49 -1.77
C TYR A 14 8.91 -9.63 -0.81
N GLU A 15 8.18 -10.64 -1.29
CA GLU A 15 7.88 -11.85 -0.51
C GLU A 15 9.14 -12.61 -0.05
N GLU A 16 10.22 -12.60 -0.83
CA GLU A 16 11.50 -13.19 -0.46
C GLU A 16 12.15 -12.43 0.69
N VAL A 17 11.98 -11.10 0.71
CA VAL A 17 12.45 -10.24 1.80
C VAL A 17 11.63 -10.49 3.06
N VAL A 18 10.31 -10.61 2.96
CA VAL A 18 9.45 -10.97 4.11
C VAL A 18 9.82 -12.34 4.67
N ARG A 19 10.08 -13.34 3.81
CA ARG A 19 10.52 -14.68 4.22
C ARG A 19 11.83 -14.60 5.01
N ARG A 20 12.83 -13.87 4.50
CA ARG A 20 14.11 -13.65 5.18
C ARG A 20 13.96 -12.92 6.52
N GLN A 21 13.12 -11.90 6.57
CA GLN A 21 12.85 -11.10 7.76
C GLN A 21 12.16 -11.90 8.86
N VAL A 22 11.05 -12.55 8.50
CA VAL A 22 10.08 -13.09 9.46
C VAL A 22 10.32 -14.58 9.74
N ASP A 23 10.82 -15.34 8.77
CA ASP A 23 10.99 -16.79 8.93
C ASP A 23 12.45 -17.20 9.16
N GLU A 24 13.38 -16.58 8.43
CA GLU A 24 14.82 -16.92 8.53
C GLU A 24 15.57 -16.03 9.54
N HIS A 25 14.98 -14.89 9.92
CA HIS A 25 15.59 -13.88 10.78
C HIS A 25 16.93 -13.36 10.23
N ASP A 26 17.08 -13.32 8.91
CA ASP A 26 18.31 -12.99 8.18
C ASP A 26 18.45 -11.48 7.95
N ILE A 27 18.35 -10.68 9.02
CA ILE A 27 18.27 -9.21 8.93
C ILE A 27 19.56 -8.59 8.37
N ASP A 28 20.72 -9.13 8.76
CA ASP A 28 22.03 -8.60 8.39
C ASP A 28 22.27 -8.62 6.88
N ASN A 29 21.73 -9.61 6.16
CA ASN A 29 21.91 -9.75 4.72
C ASN A 29 20.87 -8.96 3.91
N LEU A 30 19.88 -8.33 4.53
CA LEU A 30 18.82 -7.62 3.80
C LEU A 30 19.25 -6.29 3.22
N ARG A 31 20.25 -5.62 3.82
CA ARG A 31 20.67 -4.26 3.43
C ARG A 31 20.97 -4.13 1.94
N GLN A 32 21.46 -5.21 1.32
CA GLN A 32 21.78 -5.25 -0.12
C GLN A 32 20.57 -5.03 -1.03
N PHE A 33 19.34 -5.20 -0.53
CA PHE A 33 18.10 -5.00 -1.29
C PHE A 33 17.52 -3.59 -1.14
N TYR A 34 18.10 -2.75 -0.29
CA TYR A 34 17.61 -1.42 0.03
C TYR A 34 18.53 -0.35 -0.56
N HIS A 35 17.94 0.68 -1.17
CA HIS A 35 18.65 1.84 -1.71
C HIS A 35 19.31 2.63 -0.57
N GLU A 36 20.42 3.32 -0.83
CA GLU A 36 21.15 4.09 0.19
C GLU A 36 20.27 5.14 0.87
N ASP A 37 19.50 5.89 0.08
CA ASP A 37 18.50 6.87 0.53
C ASP A 37 17.16 6.25 0.98
N PHE A 38 17.09 4.99 1.39
CA PHE A 38 15.82 4.35 1.77
C PHE A 38 15.08 5.12 2.87
N ILE A 39 13.76 5.25 2.71
CA ILE A 39 12.87 5.84 3.73
C ILE A 39 11.73 4.87 3.99
N TYR A 40 11.53 4.55 5.26
CA TYR A 40 10.38 3.80 5.74
C TYR A 40 9.41 4.73 6.48
N LEU A 41 8.16 4.72 6.06
CA LEU A 41 7.06 5.42 6.72
C LEU A 41 6.13 4.39 7.35
N ARG A 42 6.04 4.41 8.68
CA ARG A 42 5.02 3.69 9.44
C ARG A 42 4.14 4.69 10.16
N GLU A 43 2.89 4.78 9.73
CA GLU A 43 1.92 5.72 10.27
C GLU A 43 2.43 7.17 10.24
N THR A 44 3.03 7.66 11.33
CA THR A 44 3.60 9.01 11.46
C THR A 44 5.11 9.02 11.69
N GLU A 45 5.74 7.84 11.72
CA GLU A 45 7.17 7.67 11.97
C GLU A 45 7.93 7.54 10.65
N MET A 46 9.01 8.31 10.55
CA MET A 46 10.01 8.14 9.50
C MET A 46 11.21 7.41 10.10
N LEU A 47 11.51 6.22 9.58
CA LEU A 47 12.47 5.30 10.15
C LEU A 47 13.59 5.00 9.16
N SER A 48 14.79 4.80 9.70
CA SER A 48 15.92 4.27 8.95
C SER A 48 15.76 2.77 8.69
N PHE A 49 16.63 2.21 7.86
CA PHE A 49 16.66 0.76 7.67
C PHE A 49 17.02 0.02 8.96
N GLU A 50 17.94 0.58 9.75
CA GLU A 50 18.39 0.03 11.02
C GLU A 50 17.24 -0.02 12.04
N ASP A 51 16.43 1.05 12.10
CA ASP A 51 15.22 1.09 12.94
C ASP A 51 14.20 0.02 12.51
N VAL A 52 14.01 -0.17 11.20
CA VAL A 52 13.14 -1.22 10.65
C VAL A 52 13.65 -2.60 11.03
N GLY A 53 14.96 -2.85 10.90
CA GLY A 53 15.60 -4.10 11.30
C GLY A 53 15.35 -4.40 12.79
N GLN A 54 15.55 -3.41 13.66
CA GLN A 54 15.27 -3.58 15.10
C GLN A 54 13.79 -3.84 15.36
N HIS A 55 12.88 -3.17 14.66
CA HIS A 55 11.45 -3.45 14.79
C HIS A 55 11.10 -4.87 14.40
N ILE A 56 11.61 -5.38 13.28
CA ILE A 56 11.38 -6.76 12.86
C ILE A 56 11.88 -7.75 13.93
N ILE A 57 13.02 -7.45 14.56
CA ILE A 57 13.55 -8.25 15.66
C ILE A 57 12.60 -8.24 16.87
N ASP A 58 12.20 -7.05 17.31
CA ASP A 58 11.33 -6.85 18.47
C ASP A 58 9.91 -7.40 18.28
N ASP A 59 9.48 -7.51 17.03
CA ASP A 59 8.12 -7.83 16.63
C ASP A 59 8.00 -9.31 16.26
N PHE A 60 8.78 -9.79 15.30
CA PHE A 60 8.66 -11.13 14.73
C PHE A 60 9.69 -12.11 15.30
N VAL A 61 10.97 -11.72 15.36
CA VAL A 61 12.04 -12.62 15.85
C VAL A 61 11.83 -12.99 17.32
N SER A 62 11.38 -12.03 18.14
CA SER A 62 11.05 -12.29 19.54
C SER A 62 9.72 -13.02 19.75
N GLY A 63 8.96 -13.30 18.68
CA GLY A 63 7.70 -14.05 18.73
C GLY A 63 6.49 -13.27 19.28
N LYS A 64 6.55 -11.93 19.35
CA LYS A 64 5.43 -11.11 19.84
C LYS A 64 4.32 -10.97 18.82
N PHE A 65 4.67 -11.05 17.55
CA PHE A 65 3.75 -11.10 16.43
C PHE A 65 3.96 -12.36 15.60
N ILE A 66 2.86 -12.87 15.05
CA ILE A 66 2.89 -13.89 14.01
C ILE A 66 2.37 -13.31 12.71
N SER A 67 3.00 -13.66 11.58
CA SER A 67 2.53 -13.30 10.26
C SER A 67 1.94 -14.50 9.54
N LYS A 68 0.69 -14.38 9.07
CA LYS A 68 -0.05 -15.40 8.32
C LYS A 68 -0.72 -14.82 7.07
N ASN A 69 -1.31 -15.66 6.24
CA ASN A 69 -2.11 -15.27 5.07
C ASN A 69 -1.38 -14.28 4.13
N ARG A 70 -0.09 -14.53 3.92
CA ARG A 70 0.80 -13.68 3.12
C ARG A 70 0.42 -13.74 1.64
N LYS A 71 0.33 -12.59 1.00
CA LYS A 71 -0.04 -12.47 -0.41
C LYS A 71 0.62 -11.25 -1.06
N THR A 72 1.23 -11.48 -2.21
CA THR A 72 1.64 -10.41 -3.13
C THR A 72 0.41 -9.96 -3.93
N LEU A 73 0.00 -8.70 -3.78
CA LEU A 73 -1.12 -8.11 -4.51
C LEU A 73 -0.66 -7.57 -5.87
N HIS A 74 0.48 -6.90 -5.87
CA HIS A 74 1.10 -6.32 -7.06
C HIS A 74 2.63 -6.37 -6.92
N GLU A 75 3.34 -6.58 -8.03
CA GLU A 75 4.80 -6.58 -8.08
C GLU A 75 5.25 -6.30 -9.52
N ASP A 76 6.12 -5.31 -9.71
CA ASP A 76 6.81 -5.01 -10.97
C ASP A 76 8.19 -4.36 -10.72
N GLU A 77 8.82 -3.83 -11.78
CA GLU A 77 10.12 -3.15 -11.69
C GLU A 77 10.10 -1.87 -10.84
N CYS A 78 8.94 -1.23 -10.70
CA CYS A 78 8.77 0.08 -10.09
C CYS A 78 8.21 -0.01 -8.67
N SER A 79 7.42 -1.04 -8.35
CA SER A 79 6.76 -1.15 -7.06
C SER A 79 6.36 -2.57 -6.66
N SER A 80 6.02 -2.73 -5.39
CA SER A 80 5.42 -3.93 -4.83
C SER A 80 4.33 -3.55 -3.83
N THR A 81 3.29 -4.37 -3.74
CA THR A 81 2.29 -4.32 -2.70
C THR A 81 2.10 -5.71 -2.15
N PHE A 82 2.38 -5.86 -0.86
CA PHE A 82 2.31 -7.12 -0.13
C PHE A 82 1.38 -6.99 1.06
N GLU A 83 0.58 -8.02 1.30
CA GLU A 83 -0.39 -8.07 2.38
C GLU A 83 -0.15 -9.31 3.25
N HIS A 84 -0.33 -9.14 4.55
CA HIS A 84 -0.35 -10.26 5.49
C HIS A 84 -1.20 -9.94 6.73
N ASP A 85 -1.62 -10.98 7.42
CA ASP A 85 -2.26 -10.87 8.72
C ASP A 85 -1.21 -10.93 9.82
N VAL A 86 -1.15 -9.89 10.65
CA VAL A 86 -0.26 -9.81 11.80
C VAL A 86 -1.09 -9.92 13.08
N THR A 87 -0.87 -10.97 13.86
CA THR A 87 -1.59 -11.22 15.12
C THR A 87 -0.65 -11.03 16.30
N ALA A 88 -1.08 -10.23 17.28
CA ALA A 88 -0.39 -10.04 18.55
C ALA A 88 -0.51 -11.30 19.42
N ILE A 89 0.62 -11.86 19.86
CA ILE A 89 0.65 -12.98 20.80
C ILE A 89 0.56 -12.47 22.24
N GLU A 90 1.21 -11.34 22.52
CA GLU A 90 1.17 -10.63 23.80
C GLU A 90 0.96 -9.13 23.59
N PRO A 91 0.60 -8.35 24.63
CA PRO A 91 0.45 -6.90 24.48
C PRO A 91 1.78 -6.26 24.08
N HIS A 92 1.79 -5.56 22.95
CA HIS A 92 3.01 -4.97 22.40
C HIS A 92 2.68 -3.73 21.57
N ARG A 93 3.47 -2.65 21.71
CA ARG A 93 3.25 -1.36 21.00
C ARG A 93 1.81 -0.80 21.07
N GLY A 94 1.14 -0.97 22.21
CA GLY A 94 -0.25 -0.53 22.39
C GLY A 94 -1.30 -1.42 21.74
N ILE A 95 -0.90 -2.52 21.10
CA ILE A 95 -1.80 -3.55 20.56
C ILE A 95 -2.13 -4.56 21.64
N VAL A 96 -3.40 -4.98 21.70
CA VAL A 96 -3.89 -5.99 22.65
C VAL A 96 -3.58 -7.39 22.13
N ALA A 97 -3.19 -8.30 23.02
CA ALA A 97 -2.99 -9.71 22.68
C ALA A 97 -4.24 -10.32 22.03
N GLY A 98 -4.05 -11.09 20.95
CA GLY A 98 -5.10 -11.70 20.15
C GLY A 98 -5.66 -10.80 19.05
N ASP A 99 -5.43 -9.48 19.09
CA ASP A 99 -5.82 -8.61 17.99
C ASP A 99 -5.04 -8.99 16.73
N THR A 100 -5.75 -8.99 15.60
CA THR A 100 -5.16 -9.22 14.28
C THR A 100 -5.36 -8.00 13.41
N TYR A 101 -4.30 -7.60 12.73
CA TYR A 101 -4.29 -6.50 11.79
C TYR A 101 -4.02 -7.04 10.40
N ARG A 102 -4.80 -6.60 9.42
CA ARG A 102 -4.43 -6.74 8.01
C ARG A 102 -3.43 -5.65 7.71
N VAL A 103 -2.18 -6.05 7.51
CA VAL A 103 -1.07 -5.13 7.28
C VAL A 103 -0.72 -5.15 5.82
N ARG A 104 -0.65 -3.96 5.22
CA ARG A 104 -0.24 -3.78 3.83
C ARG A 104 1.08 -3.01 3.78
N ASN A 105 2.04 -3.61 3.07
CA ASN A 105 3.34 -3.04 2.77
C ASN A 105 3.34 -2.59 1.32
N ILE A 106 3.64 -1.32 1.09
CA ILE A 106 3.74 -0.75 -0.25
C ILE A 106 5.15 -0.24 -0.44
N ILE A 107 5.81 -0.75 -1.45
CA ILE A 107 7.23 -0.55 -1.69
C ILE A 107 7.39 0.08 -3.05
N GLN A 108 8.12 1.19 -3.12
CA GLN A 108 8.57 1.79 -4.37
C GLN A 108 10.03 1.42 -4.58
N LYS A 109 10.38 1.10 -5.82
CA LYS A 109 11.71 0.67 -6.21
C LYS A 109 12.40 1.77 -7.00
N LYS A 110 13.72 1.87 -6.85
CA LYS A 110 14.58 2.76 -7.61
C LYS A 110 15.90 2.02 -7.85
N ASP A 111 16.38 2.02 -9.09
CA ASP A 111 17.63 1.35 -9.48
C ASP A 111 17.62 -0.16 -9.12
N GLY A 112 16.44 -0.80 -9.17
CA GLY A 112 16.25 -2.21 -8.81
C GLY A 112 16.23 -2.50 -7.30
N LEU A 113 16.37 -1.48 -6.45
CA LEU A 113 16.41 -1.57 -4.99
C LEU A 113 15.16 -0.97 -4.34
N PHE A 114 14.82 -1.40 -3.12
CA PHE A 114 13.74 -0.79 -2.35
C PHE A 114 14.13 0.60 -1.88
N TRP A 115 13.31 1.58 -2.24
CA TRP A 115 13.61 2.99 -2.03
C TRP A 115 12.66 3.67 -1.06
N ARG A 116 11.36 3.39 -1.16
CA ARG A 116 10.37 3.88 -0.21
C ARG A 116 9.51 2.72 0.24
N GLN A 117 9.21 2.65 1.52
CA GLN A 117 8.26 1.69 2.05
C GLN A 117 7.25 2.39 2.93
N ASN A 118 5.98 2.18 2.64
CA ASN A 118 4.87 2.63 3.45
C ASN A 118 4.17 1.41 4.02
N ILE A 119 3.92 1.43 5.34
CA ILE A 119 3.16 0.38 6.00
C ILE A 119 1.96 0.98 6.72
N TYR A 120 0.83 0.29 6.64
CA TYR A 120 -0.31 0.57 7.48
C TYR A 120 -1.01 -0.74 7.86
N GLY A 121 -1.68 -0.72 9.01
CA GLY A 121 -2.45 -1.84 9.53
C GLY A 121 -3.89 -1.44 9.78
N ILE A 122 -4.84 -2.23 9.27
CA ILE A 122 -6.25 -2.09 9.61
C ILE A 122 -6.59 -3.22 10.56
N LYS A 123 -7.08 -2.88 11.75
CA LYS A 123 -7.54 -3.88 12.71
C LYS A 123 -8.66 -4.70 12.07
N LYS A 124 -8.47 -6.02 12.01
CA LYS A 124 -9.55 -6.91 11.60
C LYS A 124 -10.65 -6.85 12.65
N ILE A 125 -11.83 -6.51 12.17
CA ILE A 125 -13.04 -6.40 12.97
C ILE A 125 -13.35 -7.80 13.52
N SER A 126 -13.60 -7.91 14.82
CA SER A 126 -14.02 -9.18 15.38
C SER A 126 -15.40 -9.59 14.83
N PRO A 127 -15.75 -10.88 14.78
CA PRO A 127 -17.10 -11.30 14.39
C PRO A 127 -18.22 -10.61 15.19
N SER A 128 -17.99 -10.29 16.47
CA SER A 128 -18.95 -9.57 17.33
C SER A 128 -19.01 -8.07 17.06
N GLU A 129 -17.98 -7.48 16.45
CA GLU A 129 -17.97 -6.09 16.00
C GLU A 129 -18.63 -5.91 14.63
N MET A 130 -18.68 -6.96 13.79
CA MET A 130 -19.41 -6.93 12.52
C MET A 130 -20.92 -6.76 12.70
N GLU A 131 -21.48 -7.12 13.85
CA GLU A 131 -22.92 -6.95 14.16
C GLU A 131 -23.32 -5.47 14.38
N ARG A 132 -22.37 -4.54 14.54
CA ARG A 132 -22.63 -3.10 14.80
C ARG A 132 -22.89 -2.25 13.54
N GLY A 133 -23.10 -2.89 12.39
CA GLY A 133 -23.36 -2.24 11.11
C GLY A 133 -22.10 -2.15 10.24
N THR A 134 -22.30 -2.10 8.92
CA THR A 134 -21.20 -2.14 7.95
C THR A 134 -20.40 -0.84 7.96
N LYS A 135 -19.09 -0.93 8.17
CA LYS A 135 -18.17 0.20 8.16
C LYS A 135 -17.77 0.54 6.72
N LYS A 136 -17.98 1.79 6.31
CA LYS A 136 -17.52 2.29 5.02
C LYS A 136 -16.00 2.36 4.98
N ILE A 137 -15.43 2.01 3.85
CA ILE A 137 -13.98 2.03 3.64
C ILE A 137 -13.63 3.17 2.69
N ALA A 138 -12.74 4.05 3.14
CA ALA A 138 -12.12 5.06 2.30
C ALA A 138 -10.79 4.53 1.76
N ARG A 139 -10.53 4.76 0.48
CA ARG A 139 -9.23 4.51 -0.15
C ARG A 139 -8.71 5.80 -0.74
N ILE A 140 -7.43 6.06 -0.51
CA ILE A 140 -6.66 7.17 -1.05
C ILE A 140 -5.62 6.57 -1.98
N ASN A 141 -5.61 7.00 -3.23
CA ASN A 141 -4.55 6.67 -4.19
C ASN A 141 -3.75 7.94 -4.46
N MET A 142 -2.43 7.84 -4.50
CA MET A 142 -1.56 8.89 -5.02
C MET A 142 -0.88 8.37 -6.28
N VAL A 143 -0.88 9.18 -7.34
CA VAL A 143 -0.26 8.85 -8.61
C VAL A 143 0.64 10.00 -9.03
N ASP A 144 1.89 9.67 -9.33
CA ASP A 144 2.86 10.54 -9.97
C ASP A 144 2.98 10.16 -11.45
N PHE A 145 2.79 11.14 -12.32
CA PHE A 145 2.78 11.02 -13.77
C PHE A 145 4.12 11.46 -14.34
N SER A 146 4.51 10.86 -15.47
CA SER A 146 5.73 11.25 -16.20
C SER A 146 5.66 12.65 -16.80
N SER A 147 4.45 13.17 -17.04
CA SER A 147 4.22 14.51 -17.62
C SER A 147 2.87 15.09 -17.23
N GLU A 148 2.70 16.42 -17.41
CA GLU A 148 1.41 17.09 -17.20
C GLU A 148 0.35 16.62 -18.21
N GLU A 149 0.78 16.28 -19.43
CA GLU A 149 -0.08 15.76 -20.49
C GLU A 149 -0.63 14.36 -20.12
N ASP A 150 0.21 13.47 -19.61
CA ASP A 150 -0.23 12.15 -19.16
C ASP A 150 -1.23 12.27 -18.00
N MET A 151 -1.03 13.22 -17.06
CA MET A 151 -2.01 13.50 -16.01
C MET A 151 -3.34 14.00 -16.60
N ALA A 152 -3.31 14.94 -17.55
CA ALA A 152 -4.51 15.49 -18.16
C ALA A 152 -5.32 14.40 -18.89
N ILE A 153 -4.66 13.55 -19.67
CA ILE A 153 -5.28 12.39 -20.34
C ILE A 153 -5.91 11.47 -19.30
N ARG A 154 -5.18 11.17 -18.21
CA ARG A 154 -5.64 10.25 -17.18
C ARG A 154 -6.90 10.72 -16.47
N LEU A 155 -6.97 12.01 -16.17
CA LEU A 155 -8.11 12.61 -15.49
C LEU A 155 -9.34 12.65 -16.38
N ALA A 156 -9.18 12.95 -17.68
CA ALA A 156 -10.27 12.86 -18.64
C ALA A 156 -10.79 11.42 -18.79
N ASP A 157 -9.88 10.44 -18.79
CA ASP A 157 -10.24 9.02 -18.79
C ASP A 157 -11.02 8.63 -17.54
N TYR A 158 -10.60 9.08 -16.36
CA TYR A 158 -11.33 8.86 -15.11
C TYR A 158 -12.69 9.53 -15.11
N GLU A 159 -12.81 10.77 -15.58
CA GLU A 159 -14.10 11.44 -15.67
C GLU A 159 -15.07 10.67 -16.57
N ALA A 160 -14.59 10.16 -17.72
CA ALA A 160 -15.41 9.41 -18.66
C ALA A 160 -15.75 7.98 -18.19
N LYS A 161 -14.84 7.33 -17.44
CA LYS A 161 -14.92 5.90 -17.08
C LYS A 161 -15.09 5.65 -15.59
N ALA A 162 -15.32 6.69 -14.77
CA ALA A 162 -15.37 6.58 -13.30
C ALA A 162 -16.30 5.47 -12.85
N GLN A 163 -17.52 5.42 -13.38
CA GLN A 163 -18.52 4.42 -13.00
C GLN A 163 -18.15 2.99 -13.38
N SER A 164 -17.34 2.78 -14.42
CA SER A 164 -16.90 1.43 -14.82
C SER A 164 -15.64 0.98 -14.09
N ILE A 165 -14.79 1.91 -13.65
CA ILE A 165 -13.55 1.62 -12.93
C ILE A 165 -13.81 1.47 -11.43
N PHE A 166 -14.70 2.31 -10.89
CA PHE A 166 -15.03 2.40 -9.47
C PHE A 166 -16.50 2.03 -9.23
N THR A 167 -16.92 0.87 -9.72
CA THR A 167 -18.33 0.44 -9.79
C THR A 167 -19.07 0.55 -8.46
N ASP A 168 -18.42 0.16 -7.37
CA ASP A 168 -19.03 0.15 -6.04
C ASP A 168 -18.66 1.37 -5.18
N ALA A 169 -17.94 2.35 -5.74
CA ALA A 169 -17.62 3.57 -5.02
C ALA A 169 -18.84 4.49 -4.98
N GLU A 170 -19.29 4.83 -3.77
CA GLU A 170 -20.39 5.77 -3.55
C GLU A 170 -19.95 7.22 -3.76
N ILE A 171 -18.67 7.49 -3.52
CA ILE A 171 -18.04 8.79 -3.69
C ILE A 171 -16.69 8.57 -4.36
N LEU A 172 -16.41 9.36 -5.38
CA LEU A 172 -15.10 9.47 -6.02
C LEU A 172 -14.73 10.95 -6.12
N MET A 173 -13.54 11.28 -5.65
CA MET A 173 -12.99 12.63 -5.71
C MET A 173 -11.54 12.55 -6.16
N THR A 174 -11.10 13.47 -7.01
CA THR A 174 -9.69 13.60 -7.38
C THR A 174 -9.19 15.01 -7.08
N VAL A 175 -8.00 15.09 -6.49
CA VAL A 175 -7.31 16.32 -6.12
C VAL A 175 -6.01 16.38 -6.90
N LYS A 176 -5.81 17.40 -7.72
CA LYS A 176 -4.51 17.68 -8.32
C LYS A 176 -3.60 18.26 -7.23
N VAL A 177 -2.50 17.60 -6.93
CA VAL A 177 -1.56 18.00 -5.88
C VAL A 177 -0.38 18.78 -6.47
N SER A 178 0.00 18.45 -7.71
CA SER A 178 1.04 19.15 -8.47
C SER A 178 0.67 19.18 -9.95
N ALA A 179 1.58 19.68 -10.79
CA ALA A 179 1.44 19.61 -12.24
C ALA A 179 1.47 18.16 -12.78
N THR A 180 2.06 17.23 -12.04
CA THR A 180 2.26 15.84 -12.43
C THR A 180 1.83 14.85 -11.35
N SER A 181 1.04 15.26 -10.37
CA SER A 181 0.62 14.39 -9.26
C SER A 181 -0.85 14.60 -8.91
N ALA A 182 -1.58 13.50 -8.73
CA ALA A 182 -2.98 13.54 -8.31
C ALA A 182 -3.28 12.51 -7.23
N LEU A 183 -4.18 12.89 -6.33
CA LEU A 183 -4.72 12.06 -5.27
C LEU A 183 -6.19 11.74 -5.58
N THR A 184 -6.56 10.46 -5.61
CA THR A 184 -7.95 10.02 -5.77
C THR A 184 -8.47 9.40 -4.48
N ILE A 185 -9.57 9.93 -3.96
CA ILE A 185 -10.30 9.41 -2.80
C ILE A 185 -11.56 8.70 -3.29
N SER A 186 -11.73 7.44 -2.92
CA SER A 186 -12.92 6.66 -3.18
C SER A 186 -13.50 6.11 -1.87
N ILE A 187 -14.82 6.20 -1.67
CA ILE A 187 -15.52 5.65 -0.52
C ILE A 187 -16.41 4.49 -0.96
N TYR A 188 -16.24 3.33 -0.33
CA TYR A 188 -16.99 2.11 -0.59
C TYR A 188 -17.95 1.80 0.57
N PRO A 189 -19.08 1.12 0.30
CA PRO A 189 -20.04 0.76 1.33
C PRO A 189 -19.44 -0.17 2.39
N ASP A 190 -18.50 -1.02 1.99
CA ASP A 190 -17.86 -2.02 2.84
C ASP A 190 -16.50 -2.49 2.30
N GLU A 191 -15.82 -3.32 3.10
CA GLU A 191 -14.52 -3.90 2.75
C GLU A 191 -14.57 -4.84 1.54
N VAL A 192 -15.67 -5.57 1.34
CA VAL A 192 -15.80 -6.51 0.22
C VAL A 192 -15.84 -5.75 -1.11
N SER A 193 -16.63 -4.67 -1.18
CA SER A 193 -16.67 -3.76 -2.32
C SER A 193 -15.33 -3.05 -2.54
N ALA A 194 -14.66 -2.62 -1.46
CA ALA A 194 -13.34 -2.01 -1.56
C ALA A 194 -12.30 -2.99 -2.14
N GLU A 195 -12.33 -4.26 -1.76
CA GLU A 195 -11.42 -5.29 -2.28
C GLU A 195 -11.72 -5.66 -3.73
N ALA A 196 -12.99 -5.80 -4.11
CA ALA A 196 -13.38 -6.08 -5.50
C ALA A 196 -12.86 -5.01 -6.48
N SER A 197 -12.87 -3.74 -6.06
CA SER A 197 -12.36 -2.62 -6.88
C SER A 197 -10.83 -2.62 -7.05
N LEU A 198 -10.05 -3.26 -6.15
CA LEU A 198 -8.58 -3.33 -6.29
C LEU A 198 -8.18 -4.09 -7.55
N ALA A 199 -8.84 -5.22 -7.81
CA ALA A 199 -8.49 -6.06 -8.96
C ALA A 199 -8.72 -5.33 -10.29
N LEU A 200 -9.83 -4.60 -10.41
CA LEU A 200 -10.14 -3.79 -11.59
C LEU A 200 -9.16 -2.62 -11.75
N ARG A 201 -8.80 -1.97 -10.64
CA ARG A 201 -7.81 -0.91 -10.62
C ARG A 201 -6.43 -1.42 -11.02
N ASP A 202 -5.99 -2.56 -10.50
CA ASP A 202 -4.65 -3.09 -10.80
C ASP A 202 -4.53 -3.48 -12.27
N GLN A 203 -5.61 -3.98 -12.88
CA GLN A 203 -5.68 -4.16 -14.32
C GLN A 203 -5.52 -2.81 -15.05
N HIS A 204 -6.27 -1.79 -14.65
CA HIS A 204 -6.17 -0.44 -15.24
C HIS A 204 -4.78 0.19 -15.07
N PHE A 205 -4.13 0.00 -13.91
CA PHE A 205 -2.78 0.53 -13.66
C PHE A 205 -1.72 -0.17 -14.52
N LYS A 206 -1.86 -1.49 -14.75
CA LYS A 206 -0.95 -2.24 -15.62
C LYS A 206 -0.94 -1.73 -17.06
N GLU A 207 -2.07 -1.23 -17.56
CA GLU A 207 -2.18 -0.67 -18.91
C GLU A 207 -1.41 0.66 -19.08
N HIS A 208 -0.98 1.30 -17.98
CA HIS A 208 -0.33 2.60 -17.99
C HIS A 208 1.00 2.65 -17.21
N LYS A 209 1.56 1.50 -16.83
CA LYS A 209 2.75 1.42 -15.95
C LYS A 209 3.97 2.21 -16.44
N ASP A 210 4.12 2.42 -17.75
CA ASP A 210 5.25 3.14 -18.34
C ASP A 210 5.14 4.67 -18.19
N LYS A 211 3.99 5.17 -17.70
CA LYS A 211 3.64 6.60 -17.68
C LYS A 211 3.30 7.13 -16.29
N GLN A 212 3.20 6.26 -15.30
CA GLN A 212 2.82 6.62 -13.95
C GLN A 212 3.36 5.65 -12.92
N THR A 213 3.58 6.14 -11.71
CA THR A 213 3.82 5.34 -10.52
C THR A 213 2.82 5.74 -9.45
N GLY A 214 2.50 4.86 -8.52
CA GLY A 214 1.54 5.21 -7.49
C GLY A 214 1.48 4.23 -6.34
N TRP A 215 0.85 4.68 -5.27
CA TRP A 215 0.59 3.91 -4.06
C TRP A 215 -0.81 4.23 -3.55
N HIS A 216 -1.30 3.44 -2.60
CA HIS A 216 -2.61 3.68 -1.99
C HIS A 216 -2.60 3.43 -0.49
N LEU A 217 -3.51 4.07 0.22
CA LEU A 217 -3.82 3.80 1.62
C LEU A 217 -5.31 3.52 1.71
N GLU A 218 -5.72 2.74 2.70
CA GLU A 218 -7.15 2.54 2.97
C GLU A 218 -7.41 2.44 4.47
N GLY A 219 -8.67 2.67 4.85
CA GLY A 219 -9.10 2.62 6.24
C GLY A 219 -10.60 2.88 6.39
N GLU A 220 -11.10 2.68 7.61
CA GLU A 220 -12.47 3.02 7.97
C GLU A 220 -12.70 4.54 7.82
N LEU A 221 -13.84 4.91 7.24
CA LEU A 221 -14.25 6.30 7.14
C LEU A 221 -14.64 6.84 8.52
N GLY A 222 -13.76 7.63 9.14
CA GLY A 222 -14.00 8.20 10.47
C GLY A 222 -15.02 9.34 10.52
N MET A 223 -15.03 10.24 9.51
CA MET A 223 -15.99 11.34 9.41
C MET A 223 -16.22 11.72 7.95
N PHE A 224 -17.47 11.96 7.57
CA PHE A 224 -17.83 12.56 6.28
C PHE A 224 -18.91 13.61 6.46
N PHE A 225 -18.70 14.78 5.87
CA PHE A 225 -19.66 15.86 5.87
C PHE A 225 -19.71 16.47 4.47
N LEU A 226 -20.87 16.33 3.81
CA LEU A 226 -21.16 16.98 2.55
C LEU A 226 -22.20 18.07 2.79
N LYS A 227 -21.83 19.32 2.56
CA LYS A 227 -22.80 20.40 2.56
C LYS A 227 -23.66 20.29 1.30
N GLU A 228 -24.98 20.29 1.46
CA GLU A 228 -25.92 20.40 0.34
C GLU A 228 -25.83 21.80 -0.27
N THR A 229 -24.82 22.02 -1.11
CA THR A 229 -24.71 23.19 -1.99
C THR A 229 -24.57 22.67 -3.40
N SER A 230 -25.46 23.11 -4.28
CA SER A 230 -25.72 22.53 -5.60
C SER A 230 -24.59 22.66 -6.64
N ASP A 231 -23.46 23.29 -6.32
CA ASP A 231 -22.35 23.50 -7.26
C ASP A 231 -21.03 23.01 -6.67
N LEU A 232 -20.78 21.71 -6.80
CA LEU A 232 -19.44 21.10 -6.68
C LEU A 232 -18.88 20.67 -8.06
N ARG A 233 -19.49 21.11 -9.16
CA ARG A 233 -18.97 20.86 -10.50
C ARG A 233 -17.82 21.83 -10.77
N SER A 234 -16.61 21.29 -10.94
CA SER A 234 -15.45 21.99 -11.50
C SER A 234 -15.59 22.16 -13.00
#